data_AF-A0A9P7K224-F1
#
_entry.id   AF-A0A9P7K224-F1
#
_cell.length_a   1.000
_cell.length_b   1.000
_cell.length_c   1.000
_cell.angle_alpha   90.00
_cell.angle_beta   90.00
_cell.angle_gamma   90.00
#
_symmetry.space_group_name_H-M   'P 1'
#
loop_
_entity.id
_entity.type
_entity.pdbx_description
1 polymer ?
#
loop_
_entity_poly.entity_id
_entity_poly.type
_entity_poly.pdbx_seq_one_letter_code
_entity_poly.pdbx_strand_id
1 'polypeptide(L)'
;MLISSSWKKALERSILMIGLAIILSAILAARSSSGLSAYHAVVVLNVSQINNWSGYLLLHLTQRLRALKITGPALTRRFYLTKDTFKASIPCIVHSMMMAGFGLYFWSDLSWFLRNIVEEPCQPSTYLWVFVPVHVSNRTLRIISLVYYSISIVPMLDLYLLTFIIWINFFIIALTSLVLGVLLLLVSIPIFGGLYFALIHPLLKFVIDPISIRKARSRKEEIPPILPSQRFRAKLMSIHKYFDDHEWIPLIVMPVAVTVHAPLVYSVVSTELTIHINKNHVTASENDWTYGQTLALFSALVAIYLYMDDFFHAVKKRKSSKLRTE
;
A
#
# COMPACT_ATOMS: atom_id res chain seq x y z
N MET A 1 -2.33 2.54 29.40
CA MET A 1 -2.17 2.21 27.96
C MET A 1 -3.35 2.72 27.11
N LEU A 2 -3.89 3.92 27.39
CA LEU A 2 -5.03 4.51 26.67
C LEU A 2 -4.63 5.61 25.67
N ILE A 3 -3.43 6.18 25.85
CA ILE A 3 -2.90 7.28 25.06
C ILE A 3 -2.66 6.86 23.59
N SER A 4 -2.34 5.58 23.33
CA SER A 4 -2.01 5.12 21.97
C SER A 4 -3.19 5.05 21.00
N SER A 5 -4.45 5.06 21.46
CA SER A 5 -5.61 4.97 20.55
C SER A 5 -6.17 6.34 20.14
N SER A 6 -5.94 7.37 20.96
CA SER A 6 -6.46 8.72 20.74
C SER A 6 -5.66 9.44 19.64
N TRP A 7 -4.33 9.38 19.72
CA TRP A 7 -3.46 10.04 18.73
C TRP A 7 -3.63 9.43 17.33
N LYS A 8 -3.81 8.10 17.23
CA LYS A 8 -4.09 7.42 15.96
C LYS A 8 -5.31 8.04 15.29
N LYS A 9 -6.45 8.05 15.99
CA LYS A 9 -7.71 8.66 15.53
C LYS A 9 -7.54 10.14 15.18
N ALA A 10 -6.75 10.89 15.95
CA ALA A 10 -6.48 12.29 15.67
C ALA A 10 -5.70 12.47 14.37
N LEU A 11 -4.73 11.59 14.11
CA LEU A 11 -3.90 11.60 12.91
C LEU A 11 -4.67 11.18 11.65
N GLU A 12 -5.52 10.16 11.74
CA GLU A 12 -6.40 9.78 10.60
C GLU A 12 -7.28 10.97 10.20
N ARG A 13 -7.84 11.66 11.20
CA ARG A 13 -8.67 12.84 11.00
C ARG A 13 -7.86 14.00 10.44
N SER A 14 -6.64 14.24 10.91
CA SER A 14 -5.85 15.38 10.44
C SER A 14 -5.47 15.25 8.96
N ILE A 15 -5.08 14.05 8.51
CA ILE A 15 -4.73 13.81 7.09
C ILE A 15 -5.94 14.12 6.18
N LEU A 16 -7.13 13.62 6.55
CA LEU A 16 -8.35 13.84 5.76
C LEU A 16 -8.79 15.31 5.82
N MET A 17 -8.67 15.97 6.96
CA MET A 17 -9.00 17.40 7.10
C MET A 17 -8.06 18.28 6.28
N ILE A 18 -6.76 17.94 6.22
CA ILE A 18 -5.80 18.62 5.35
C ILE A 18 -6.19 18.42 3.88
N GLY A 19 -6.52 17.19 3.47
CA GLY A 19 -6.99 16.93 2.11
C GLY A 19 -8.25 17.73 1.75
N LEU A 20 -9.21 17.82 2.67
CA LEU A 20 -10.44 18.60 2.49
C LEU A 20 -10.13 20.09 2.34
N ALA A 21 -9.24 20.61 3.17
CA ALA A 21 -8.81 22.01 3.08
C ALA A 21 -8.14 22.30 1.74
N ILE A 22 -7.28 21.41 1.24
CA ILE A 22 -6.59 21.55 -0.05
C ILE A 22 -7.60 21.60 -1.21
N ILE A 23 -8.53 20.64 -1.29
CA ILE A 23 -9.55 20.62 -2.36
C ILE A 23 -10.46 21.84 -2.27
N LEU A 24 -10.91 22.21 -1.07
CA LEU A 24 -11.77 23.37 -0.90
C LEU A 24 -11.04 24.65 -1.34
N SER A 25 -9.77 24.79 -0.98
CA SER A 25 -8.94 25.93 -1.41
C SER A 25 -8.77 25.94 -2.93
N ALA A 26 -8.58 24.79 -3.56
CA ALA A 26 -8.49 24.68 -5.02
C ALA A 26 -9.81 25.02 -5.72
N ILE A 27 -10.96 24.60 -5.17
CA ILE A 27 -12.29 24.98 -5.70
C ILE A 27 -12.48 26.50 -5.61
N LEU A 28 -12.13 27.10 -4.48
CA LEU A 28 -12.24 28.55 -4.28
C LEU A 28 -11.28 29.31 -5.20
N ALA A 29 -10.03 28.89 -5.31
CA ALA A 29 -9.03 29.47 -6.21
C ALA A 29 -9.42 29.30 -7.69
N ALA A 30 -10.03 28.18 -8.07
CA ALA A 30 -10.54 27.99 -9.42
C ALA A 30 -11.69 28.94 -9.78
N ARG A 31 -12.31 29.61 -8.79
CA ARG A 31 -13.38 30.60 -8.97
C ARG A 31 -12.91 32.03 -8.72
N SER A 32 -11.73 32.25 -8.15
CA SER A 32 -11.20 33.60 -7.90
C SER A 32 -10.71 34.25 -9.19
N SER A 33 -10.54 35.57 -9.16
CA SER A 33 -10.00 36.35 -10.29
C SER A 33 -8.56 36.01 -10.62
N SER A 34 -7.77 35.54 -9.65
CA SER A 34 -6.42 35.02 -9.86
C SER A 34 -6.42 33.68 -10.60
N GLY A 35 -7.53 32.94 -10.51
CA GLY A 35 -7.73 31.64 -11.13
C GLY A 35 -6.83 30.53 -10.58
N LEU A 36 -7.12 29.30 -11.03
CA LEU A 36 -6.28 28.12 -10.81
C LEU A 36 -5.83 27.62 -12.19
N SER A 37 -4.53 27.41 -12.38
CA SER A 37 -4.01 26.87 -13.65
C SER A 37 -4.27 25.36 -13.76
N ALA A 38 -4.22 24.83 -14.98
CA ALA A 38 -4.42 23.40 -15.22
C ALA A 38 -3.37 22.53 -14.52
N TYR A 39 -2.12 22.99 -14.45
CA TYR A 39 -1.05 22.33 -13.70
C TYR A 39 -1.43 22.18 -12.22
N HIS A 40 -1.82 23.27 -11.56
CA HIS A 40 -2.21 23.26 -10.16
C HIS A 40 -3.42 22.36 -9.90
N ALA A 41 -4.42 22.39 -10.79
CA ALA A 41 -5.58 21.53 -10.69
C ALA A 41 -5.22 20.04 -10.76
N VAL A 42 -4.33 19.64 -11.69
CA VAL A 42 -3.85 18.26 -11.81
C VAL A 42 -3.08 17.82 -10.56
N VAL A 43 -2.19 18.66 -10.04
CA VAL A 43 -1.44 18.36 -8.81
C VAL A 43 -2.40 18.17 -7.63
N VAL A 44 -3.38 19.06 -7.47
CA VAL A 44 -4.41 18.94 -6.42
C VAL A 44 -5.18 17.63 -6.57
N LEU A 45 -5.59 17.26 -7.79
CA LEU A 45 -6.31 16.02 -8.03
C LEU A 45 -5.45 14.79 -7.65
N ASN A 46 -4.18 14.77 -8.03
CA ASN A 46 -3.27 13.67 -7.69
C ASN A 46 -3.01 13.57 -6.18
N VAL A 47 -2.76 14.70 -5.50
CA VAL A 47 -2.61 14.74 -4.04
C VAL A 47 -3.88 14.29 -3.33
N SER A 48 -5.05 14.67 -3.87
CA SER A 48 -6.34 14.24 -3.32
C SER A 48 -6.55 12.73 -3.51
N GLN A 49 -6.09 12.15 -4.61
CA GLN A 49 -6.06 10.69 -4.79
C GLN A 49 -5.19 10.01 -3.75
N ILE A 50 -3.97 10.51 -3.51
CA ILE A 50 -3.06 10.00 -2.47
C ILE A 50 -3.73 10.00 -1.09
N ASN A 51 -4.41 11.10 -0.74
CA ASN A 51 -5.15 11.22 0.52
C ASN A 51 -6.30 10.21 0.60
N ASN A 52 -7.06 10.02 -0.49
CA ASN A 52 -8.11 9.02 -0.58
C ASN A 52 -7.55 7.61 -0.36
N TRP A 53 -6.52 7.21 -1.12
CA TRP A 53 -5.87 5.90 -0.99
C TRP A 53 -5.34 5.64 0.42
N SER A 54 -4.73 6.66 1.03
CA SER A 54 -4.25 6.58 2.42
C SER A 54 -5.39 6.37 3.41
N GLY A 55 -6.48 7.13 3.26
CA GLY A 55 -7.69 6.99 4.09
C GLY A 55 -8.36 5.62 3.92
N TYR A 56 -8.46 5.11 2.69
CA TYR A 56 -9.01 3.79 2.42
C TYR A 56 -8.18 2.67 3.03
N LEU A 57 -6.85 2.71 2.88
CA LEU A 57 -5.93 1.73 3.47
C LEU A 57 -6.13 1.67 4.99
N LEU A 58 -6.18 2.83 5.64
CA LEU A 58 -6.32 2.94 7.09
C LEU A 58 -7.69 2.45 7.59
N LEU A 59 -8.76 2.75 6.85
CA LEU A 59 -10.11 2.27 7.14
C LEU A 59 -10.20 0.74 6.99
N HIS A 60 -9.70 0.18 5.88
CA HIS A 60 -9.67 -1.26 5.64
C HIS A 60 -8.84 -1.99 6.70
N LEU A 61 -7.71 -1.42 7.07
CA LEU A 61 -6.88 -1.98 8.11
C LEU A 61 -7.62 -2.06 9.45
N THR A 62 -8.23 -0.94 9.87
CA THR A 62 -8.98 -0.87 11.12
C THR A 62 -10.11 -1.90 11.15
N GLN A 63 -10.78 -2.12 10.01
CA GLN A 63 -11.81 -3.14 9.87
C GLN A 63 -11.24 -4.56 9.98
N ARG A 64 -10.12 -4.86 9.29
CA ARG A 64 -9.48 -6.19 9.32
C ARG A 64 -8.98 -6.55 10.71
N LEU A 65 -8.36 -5.61 11.43
CA LEU A 65 -7.90 -5.83 12.80
C LEU A 65 -9.06 -6.11 13.76
N ARG A 66 -10.22 -5.46 13.56
CA ARG A 66 -11.44 -5.77 14.33
C ARG A 66 -12.00 -7.15 14.00
N ALA A 67 -12.01 -7.53 12.72
CA ALA A 67 -12.42 -8.87 12.28
C ALA A 67 -11.51 -9.96 12.86
N LEU A 68 -10.19 -9.74 12.95
CA LEU A 68 -9.26 -10.68 13.57
C LEU A 68 -9.46 -10.85 15.09
N LYS A 69 -10.03 -9.85 15.78
CA LYS A 69 -10.35 -9.92 17.21
C LYS A 69 -11.65 -10.67 17.49
N ILE A 70 -12.53 -10.82 16.50
CA ILE A 70 -13.88 -11.36 16.67
C ILE A 70 -14.00 -12.59 15.75
N THR A 71 -13.64 -13.73 16.31
CA THR A 71 -13.72 -15.10 15.79
C THR A 71 -14.86 -15.38 14.80
N GLY A 72 -14.53 -15.81 13.57
CA GLY A 72 -15.42 -16.55 12.66
C GLY A 72 -15.60 -15.97 11.24
N PRO A 73 -15.44 -16.76 10.16
CA PRO A 73 -15.60 -16.32 8.75
C PRO A 73 -17.04 -15.90 8.38
N ALA A 74 -18.06 -16.26 9.17
CA ALA A 74 -19.44 -15.89 8.92
C ALA A 74 -19.77 -14.40 9.21
N LEU A 75 -18.89 -13.67 9.92
CA LEU A 75 -19.21 -12.33 10.44
C LEU A 75 -18.75 -11.15 9.57
N THR A 76 -17.95 -11.37 8.52
CA THR A 76 -17.48 -10.31 7.60
C THR A 76 -18.63 -9.53 6.95
N ARG A 77 -19.80 -10.16 6.78
CA ARG A 77 -21.02 -9.49 6.26
C ARG A 77 -21.62 -8.46 7.21
N ARG A 78 -21.41 -8.58 8.53
CA ARG A 78 -21.96 -7.65 9.56
C ARG A 78 -21.07 -6.43 9.79
N PHE A 79 -19.80 -6.45 9.41
CA PHE A 79 -18.83 -5.41 9.79
C PHE A 79 -18.96 -4.09 9.01
N TYR A 80 -19.39 -4.14 7.75
CA TYR A 80 -19.56 -2.94 6.91
C TYR A 80 -20.76 -2.07 7.33
N LEU A 81 -21.69 -2.60 8.12
CA LEU A 81 -22.93 -1.92 8.52
C LEU A 81 -22.95 -1.44 9.97
N THR A 82 -21.83 -1.53 10.70
CA THR A 82 -21.79 -0.96 12.05
C THR A 82 -21.79 0.56 11.99
N LYS A 83 -22.67 1.19 12.79
CA LYS A 83 -22.84 2.64 12.89
C LYS A 83 -21.51 3.38 13.09
N ASP A 84 -20.58 2.76 13.81
CA ASP A 84 -19.26 3.35 14.08
C ASP A 84 -18.31 3.32 12.88
N THR A 85 -18.34 2.24 12.08
CA THR A 85 -17.57 2.18 10.83
C THR A 85 -18.10 3.19 9.82
N PHE A 86 -19.43 3.30 9.72
CA PHE A 86 -20.05 4.30 8.86
C PHE A 86 -19.62 5.72 9.28
N LYS A 87 -19.74 6.06 10.57
CA LYS A 87 -19.30 7.36 11.10
C LYS A 87 -17.82 7.64 10.83
N ALA A 88 -16.95 6.63 10.97
CA ALA A 88 -15.52 6.78 10.68
C ALA A 88 -15.24 6.99 9.19
N SER A 89 -16.09 6.47 8.29
CA SER A 89 -15.94 6.63 6.85
C SER A 89 -16.46 7.96 6.29
N ILE A 90 -17.27 8.72 7.05
CA ILE A 90 -17.86 9.98 6.58
C ILE A 90 -16.81 10.95 6.02
N PRO A 91 -15.68 11.24 6.71
CA PRO A 91 -14.70 12.18 6.17
C PRO A 91 -14.07 11.71 4.86
N CYS A 92 -13.78 10.41 4.71
CA CYS A 92 -13.30 9.83 3.46
C CYS A 92 -14.33 9.96 2.34
N ILE A 93 -15.61 9.70 2.65
CA ILE A 93 -16.72 9.83 1.69
C ILE A 93 -16.85 11.26 1.21
N VAL A 94 -16.87 12.23 2.13
CA VAL A 94 -16.98 13.66 1.79
C VAL A 94 -15.78 14.11 0.97
N HIS A 95 -14.57 13.74 1.38
CA HIS A 95 -13.35 14.07 0.64
C HIS A 95 -13.36 13.48 -0.77
N SER A 96 -13.73 12.20 -0.92
CA SER A 96 -13.83 11.53 -2.22
C SER A 96 -14.86 12.22 -3.13
N MET A 97 -16.03 12.57 -2.60
CA MET A 97 -17.05 13.30 -3.36
C MET A 97 -16.58 14.69 -3.78
N MET A 98 -15.90 15.43 -2.91
CA MET A 98 -15.35 16.74 -3.25
C MET A 98 -14.26 16.64 -4.32
N MET A 99 -13.36 15.67 -4.18
CA MET A 99 -12.33 15.40 -5.18
C MET A 99 -12.94 15.00 -6.52
N ALA A 100 -13.97 14.14 -6.52
CA ALA A 100 -14.67 13.73 -7.71
C ALA A 100 -15.41 14.89 -8.38
N GLY A 101 -16.11 15.72 -7.60
CA GLY A 101 -16.76 16.93 -8.09
C GLY A 101 -15.76 17.91 -8.70
N PHE A 102 -14.62 18.13 -8.04
CA PHE A 102 -13.54 18.97 -8.57
C PHE A 102 -12.92 18.38 -9.85
N GLY A 103 -12.72 17.06 -9.89
CA GLY A 103 -12.25 16.36 -11.09
C GLY A 103 -13.21 16.51 -12.26
N LEU A 104 -14.51 16.31 -12.05
CA LEU A 104 -15.53 16.54 -13.06
C LEU A 104 -15.53 17.98 -13.55
N TYR A 105 -15.40 18.96 -12.65
CA TYR A 105 -15.30 20.37 -13.02
C TYR A 105 -14.07 20.64 -13.90
N PHE A 106 -12.89 20.18 -13.48
CA PHE A 106 -11.65 20.32 -14.22
C PHE A 106 -11.70 19.69 -15.61
N TRP A 107 -12.12 18.43 -15.70
CA TRP A 107 -12.14 17.71 -16.98
C TRP A 107 -13.32 18.10 -17.87
N SER A 108 -14.41 18.67 -17.34
CA SER A 108 -15.54 19.14 -18.16
C SER A 108 -15.27 20.49 -18.82
N ASP A 109 -14.54 21.40 -18.17
CA ASP A 109 -14.18 22.70 -18.72
C ASP A 109 -12.68 23.02 -18.58
N LEU A 110 -11.86 22.23 -19.26
CA LEU A 110 -10.40 22.43 -19.28
C LEU A 110 -10.03 23.84 -19.76
N SER A 111 -10.83 24.45 -20.65
CA SER A 111 -10.57 25.79 -21.19
C SER A 111 -10.50 26.86 -20.11
N TRP A 112 -11.29 26.71 -19.04
CA TRP A 112 -11.27 27.61 -17.89
C TRP A 112 -9.92 27.64 -17.18
N PHE A 113 -9.31 26.47 -17.00
CA PHE A 113 -8.03 26.33 -16.32
C PHE A 113 -6.82 26.70 -17.19
N LEU A 114 -7.01 26.69 -18.52
CA LEU A 114 -5.98 27.13 -19.47
C LEU A 114 -5.92 28.65 -19.65
N ARG A 115 -6.98 29.39 -19.28
CA ARG A 115 -7.02 30.86 -19.39
C ARG A 115 -6.14 31.59 -18.37
N ASN A 116 -5.87 30.97 -17.21
CA ASN A 116 -5.17 31.60 -16.09
C ASN A 116 -3.63 31.49 -16.19
N ILE A 117 -3.08 31.43 -17.41
CA ILE A 117 -1.64 31.46 -17.66
C ILE A 117 -1.28 32.93 -17.86
N VAL A 118 -1.03 33.61 -16.74
CA VAL A 118 -0.61 35.00 -16.72
C VAL A 118 0.89 35.03 -17.07
N GLU A 119 1.20 35.58 -18.24
CA GLU A 119 2.55 35.91 -18.79
C GLU A 119 3.27 34.86 -19.68
N GLU A 120 3.22 35.11 -21.00
CA GLU A 120 4.10 34.59 -22.08
C GLU A 120 4.01 33.10 -22.49
N PRO A 121 4.53 32.66 -23.67
CA PRO A 121 4.01 31.52 -24.43
C PRO A 121 4.53 30.18 -23.89
N CYS A 122 4.34 29.92 -22.59
CA CYS A 122 4.30 28.56 -22.09
C CYS A 122 3.02 27.92 -22.63
N GLN A 123 3.16 27.22 -23.76
CA GLN A 123 2.10 26.38 -24.26
C GLN A 123 1.56 25.48 -23.15
N PRO A 124 0.23 25.21 -23.17
CA PRO A 124 -0.54 24.58 -22.10
C PRO A 124 -0.30 23.07 -21.98
N SER A 125 0.91 22.60 -22.30
CA SER A 125 1.28 21.20 -22.21
C SER A 125 1.53 20.81 -20.76
N THR A 126 0.48 20.91 -19.95
CA THR A 126 0.43 20.15 -18.70
C THR A 126 0.39 18.69 -19.11
N TYR A 127 1.45 17.96 -18.76
CA TYR A 127 1.49 16.51 -18.91
C TYR A 127 1.01 15.86 -17.62
N LEU A 128 0.15 14.85 -17.76
CA LEU A 128 -0.17 13.90 -16.72
C LEU A 128 0.63 12.62 -16.98
N TRP A 129 1.31 12.09 -15.97
CA TRP A 129 2.03 10.83 -16.10
C TRP A 129 1.12 9.64 -15.82
N VAL A 130 0.67 8.95 -16.87
CA VAL A 130 -0.11 7.70 -16.78
C VAL A 130 0.69 6.56 -17.41
N PHE A 131 1.81 6.19 -16.77
CA PHE A 131 2.92 5.37 -17.31
C PHE A 131 3.79 6.05 -18.36
N VAL A 132 3.19 6.91 -19.18
CA VAL A 132 3.85 7.77 -20.16
C VAL A 132 3.32 9.20 -20.01
N PRO A 133 4.06 10.22 -20.45
CA PRO A 133 3.58 11.59 -20.36
C PRO A 133 2.46 11.79 -21.39
N VAL A 134 1.26 12.13 -20.91
CA VAL A 134 0.10 12.41 -21.75
C VAL A 134 -0.34 13.84 -21.54
N HIS A 135 -0.51 14.60 -22.61
CA HIS A 135 -0.99 15.97 -22.52
C HIS A 135 -2.43 16.00 -21.98
N VAL A 136 -2.73 16.91 -21.04
CA VAL A 136 -4.08 17.06 -20.44
C VAL A 136 -5.20 17.36 -21.45
N SER A 137 -4.87 17.88 -22.64
CA SER A 137 -5.84 18.14 -23.71
C SER A 137 -6.23 16.87 -24.47
N ASN A 138 -5.56 15.74 -24.21
CA ASN A 138 -5.84 14.48 -24.87
C ASN A 138 -7.30 14.06 -24.62
N ARG A 139 -8.05 13.87 -25.72
CA ARG A 139 -9.48 13.54 -25.67
C ARG A 139 -9.75 12.21 -24.95
N THR A 140 -8.92 11.20 -25.19
CA THR A 140 -9.07 9.89 -24.56
C THR A 140 -8.87 9.99 -23.05
N LEU A 141 -7.80 10.67 -22.62
CA LEU A 141 -7.54 10.93 -21.20
C LEU A 141 -8.73 11.65 -20.56
N ARG A 142 -9.21 12.73 -21.17
CA ARG A 142 -10.36 13.51 -20.68
C ARG A 142 -11.62 12.66 -20.53
N ILE A 143 -11.95 11.81 -21.51
CA ILE A 143 -13.11 10.91 -21.43
C ILE A 143 -12.94 9.90 -20.29
N ILE A 144 -11.78 9.25 -20.19
CA ILE A 144 -11.48 8.29 -19.13
C ILE A 144 -11.59 8.95 -17.76
N SER A 145 -11.00 10.14 -17.59
CA SER A 145 -11.07 10.89 -16.35
C SER A 145 -12.50 11.29 -16.01
N LEU A 146 -13.31 11.76 -16.96
CA LEU A 146 -14.72 12.06 -16.73
C LEU A 146 -15.49 10.82 -16.25
N VAL A 147 -15.33 9.68 -16.90
CA VAL A 147 -15.96 8.42 -16.48
C VAL A 147 -15.51 8.03 -15.07
N TYR A 148 -14.21 8.10 -14.81
CA TYR A 148 -13.62 7.80 -13.51
C TYR A 148 -14.21 8.68 -12.40
N TYR A 149 -14.20 10.00 -12.55
CA TYR A 149 -14.74 10.91 -11.53
C TYR A 149 -16.28 10.86 -11.44
N SER A 150 -17.00 10.51 -12.51
CA SER A 150 -18.45 10.25 -12.44
C SER A 150 -18.78 9.01 -11.62
N ILE A 151 -17.92 8.00 -11.61
CA ILE A 151 -18.08 6.84 -10.74
C ILE A 151 -17.74 7.20 -9.29
N SER A 152 -16.63 7.91 -9.09
CA SER A 152 -16.14 8.26 -7.74
C SER A 152 -17.02 9.26 -6.99
N ILE A 153 -17.85 10.05 -7.68
CA ILE A 153 -18.81 10.96 -7.02
C ILE A 153 -19.92 10.22 -6.28
N VAL A 154 -20.16 8.95 -6.61
CA VAL A 154 -21.13 8.10 -5.91
C VAL A 154 -20.35 7.28 -4.87
N PRO A 155 -20.23 7.77 -3.62
CA PRO A 155 -19.25 7.26 -2.67
C PRO A 155 -19.45 5.79 -2.28
N MET A 156 -20.71 5.33 -2.28
CA MET A 156 -21.03 3.93 -2.01
C MET A 156 -20.61 3.02 -3.16
N LEU A 157 -20.76 3.50 -4.39
CA LEU A 157 -20.31 2.78 -5.58
C LEU A 157 -18.78 2.74 -5.63
N ASP A 158 -18.12 3.86 -5.34
CA ASP A 158 -16.66 3.98 -5.27
C ASP A 158 -16.06 3.03 -4.22
N LEU A 159 -16.62 3.02 -3.01
CA LEU A 159 -16.21 2.09 -1.94
C LEU A 159 -16.46 0.62 -2.34
N TYR A 160 -17.60 0.33 -2.97
CA TYR A 160 -17.94 -1.03 -3.40
C TYR A 160 -17.01 -1.52 -4.50
N LEU A 161 -16.78 -0.71 -5.53
CA LEU A 161 -15.85 -1.00 -6.62
C LEU A 161 -14.44 -1.15 -6.11
N LEU A 162 -13.98 -0.29 -5.20
CA LEU A 162 -12.66 -0.41 -4.61
C LEU A 162 -12.51 -1.71 -3.82
N THR A 163 -13.49 -2.03 -2.99
CA THR A 163 -13.52 -3.29 -2.24
C THR A 163 -13.50 -4.48 -3.20
N PHE A 164 -14.29 -4.42 -4.27
CA PHE A 164 -14.34 -5.45 -5.31
C PHE A 164 -13.01 -5.62 -6.05
N ILE A 165 -12.34 -4.51 -6.42
CA ILE A 165 -11.01 -4.51 -7.03
C ILE A 165 -9.98 -5.13 -6.09
N ILE A 166 -9.99 -4.77 -4.79
CA ILE A 166 -9.10 -5.36 -3.80
C ILE A 166 -9.34 -6.88 -3.69
N TRP A 167 -10.60 -7.32 -3.71
CA TRP A 167 -10.94 -8.75 -3.71
C TRP A 167 -10.47 -9.48 -4.97
N ILE A 168 -10.66 -8.89 -6.15
CA ILE A 168 -10.16 -9.46 -7.41
C ILE A 168 -8.64 -9.57 -7.37
N ASN A 169 -7.93 -8.51 -6.98
CA ASN A 169 -6.47 -8.54 -6.90
C ASN A 169 -5.99 -9.58 -5.89
N PHE A 170 -6.64 -9.68 -4.73
CA PHE A 170 -6.36 -10.73 -3.75
C PHE A 170 -6.56 -12.13 -4.35
N PHE A 171 -7.65 -12.34 -5.10
CA PHE A 171 -7.92 -13.60 -5.78
C PHE A 171 -6.86 -13.93 -6.84
N ILE A 172 -6.49 -12.96 -7.69
CA ILE A 172 -5.45 -13.11 -8.72
C ILE A 172 -4.12 -13.48 -8.08
N ILE A 173 -3.76 -12.81 -6.99
CA ILE A 173 -2.52 -13.08 -6.27
C ILE A 173 -2.54 -14.45 -5.62
N ALA A 174 -3.63 -14.83 -4.95
CA ALA A 174 -3.75 -16.15 -4.34
C ALA A 174 -3.64 -17.25 -5.41
N LEU A 175 -4.29 -17.05 -6.57
CA LEU A 175 -4.19 -17.94 -7.72
C LEU A 175 -2.76 -18.00 -8.28
N THR A 176 -2.09 -16.85 -8.44
CA THR A 176 -0.71 -16.76 -8.95
C THR A 176 0.27 -17.46 -7.99
N SER A 177 0.14 -17.22 -6.68
CA SER A 177 0.95 -17.88 -5.67
C SER A 177 0.71 -19.39 -5.62
N LEU A 178 -0.55 -19.83 -5.81
CA LEU A 178 -0.87 -21.25 -5.91
C LEU A 178 -0.21 -21.89 -7.13
N VAL A 179 -0.33 -21.27 -8.31
CA VAL A 179 0.29 -21.75 -9.55
C VAL A 179 1.82 -21.80 -9.40
N LEU A 180 2.43 -20.75 -8.85
CA LEU A 180 3.87 -20.72 -8.62
C LEU A 180 4.31 -21.79 -7.61
N GLY A 181 3.54 -22.01 -6.53
CA GLY A 181 3.80 -23.07 -5.57
C GLY A 181 3.74 -24.47 -6.17
N VAL A 182 2.75 -24.74 -7.03
CA VAL A 182 2.64 -26.00 -7.77
C VAL A 182 3.82 -26.18 -8.71
N LEU A 183 4.22 -25.14 -9.46
CA LEU A 183 5.38 -25.19 -10.35
C LEU A 183 6.68 -25.49 -9.58
N LEU A 184 6.90 -24.82 -8.45
CA LEU A 184 8.07 -25.06 -7.59
C LEU A 184 8.09 -26.48 -7.03
N LEU A 185 6.92 -27.03 -6.68
CA LEU A 185 6.78 -28.40 -6.18
C LEU A 185 7.06 -29.43 -7.29
N LEU A 186 6.55 -29.19 -8.50
CA LEU A 186 6.83 -30.04 -9.67
C LEU A 186 8.31 -30.05 -10.07
N VAL A 187 9.01 -28.91 -9.90
CA VAL A 187 10.45 -28.81 -10.16
C VAL A 187 11.27 -29.45 -9.04
N SER A 188 10.82 -29.33 -7.78
CA SER A 188 11.58 -29.83 -6.64
C SER A 188 11.53 -31.36 -6.50
N ILE A 189 10.39 -32.01 -6.79
CA ILE A 189 10.26 -33.48 -6.73
C ILE A 189 11.36 -34.21 -7.52
N PRO A 190 11.63 -33.93 -8.80
CA PRO A 190 12.66 -34.63 -9.55
C PRO A 190 14.07 -34.26 -9.09
N ILE A 191 14.31 -33.02 -8.64
CA ILE A 191 15.61 -32.61 -8.11
C ILE A 191 15.91 -33.36 -6.81
N PHE A 192 14.98 -33.35 -5.85
CA PHE A 192 15.16 -34.04 -4.57
C PHE A 192 15.12 -35.56 -4.74
N GLY A 193 14.27 -36.09 -5.62
CA GLY A 193 14.25 -37.51 -5.97
C GLY A 193 15.56 -37.96 -6.60
N GLY A 194 16.12 -37.16 -7.51
CA GLY A 194 17.43 -37.38 -8.11
C GLY A 194 18.57 -37.29 -7.10
N LEU A 195 18.58 -36.27 -6.23
CA LEU A 195 19.58 -36.12 -5.17
C LEU A 195 19.51 -37.26 -4.15
N TYR A 196 18.31 -37.68 -3.77
CA TYR A 196 18.08 -38.81 -2.86
C TYR A 196 18.67 -40.08 -3.45
N PHE A 197 18.39 -40.37 -4.73
CA PHE A 197 18.97 -41.50 -5.44
C PHE A 197 20.49 -41.38 -5.62
N ALA A 198 21.02 -40.18 -5.85
CA ALA A 198 22.45 -39.97 -6.09
C ALA A 198 23.30 -40.01 -4.81
N LEU A 199 22.80 -39.51 -3.68
CA LEU A 199 23.58 -39.31 -2.45
C LEU A 199 23.18 -40.29 -1.34
N ILE A 200 21.89 -40.43 -1.09
CA ILE A 200 21.40 -41.21 0.06
C ILE A 200 21.43 -42.70 -0.27
N HIS A 201 21.12 -43.11 -1.49
CA HIS A 201 21.15 -44.53 -1.87
C HIS A 201 22.56 -45.15 -1.74
N PRO A 202 23.67 -44.52 -2.20
CA PRO A 202 25.02 -45.04 -1.94
C PRO A 202 25.40 -45.02 -0.45
N LEU A 203 24.99 -43.98 0.30
CA LEU A 203 25.28 -43.88 1.73
C LEU A 203 24.52 -44.93 2.55
N LEU A 204 23.26 -45.23 2.24
CA LEU A 204 22.51 -46.32 2.87
C LEU A 204 23.19 -47.67 2.59
N LYS A 205 23.67 -47.86 1.36
CA LYS A 205 24.45 -49.05 0.98
C LYS A 205 25.76 -49.14 1.78
N PHE A 206 26.36 -48.01 2.13
CA PHE A 206 27.60 -47.93 2.92
C PHE A 206 27.38 -48.09 4.43
N VAL A 207 26.25 -47.61 4.97
CA VAL A 207 25.87 -47.72 6.40
C VAL A 207 25.40 -49.12 6.76
N ILE A 208 24.76 -49.83 5.82
CA ILE A 208 24.38 -51.24 5.98
C ILE A 208 25.61 -52.17 5.91
N ASP A 209 26.78 -51.66 5.53
CA ASP A 209 28.04 -52.40 5.54
C ASP A 209 28.81 -52.14 6.86
N PRO A 210 28.77 -53.05 7.85
CA PRO A 210 29.12 -52.78 9.25
C PRO A 210 30.62 -52.57 9.54
N ILE A 211 31.48 -52.56 8.51
CA ILE A 211 32.94 -52.64 8.66
C ILE A 211 33.63 -51.25 8.72
N SER A 212 33.00 -50.18 8.22
CA SER A 212 33.69 -48.88 8.01
C SER A 212 33.62 -47.89 9.20
N ILE A 213 32.71 -48.08 10.16
CA ILE A 213 32.39 -47.08 11.20
C ILE A 213 33.47 -46.93 12.29
N ARG A 214 34.44 -47.86 12.41
CA ARG A 214 35.46 -47.80 13.48
C ARG A 214 36.57 -46.75 13.29
N LYS A 215 36.73 -46.13 12.11
CA LYS A 215 37.94 -45.31 11.82
C LYS A 215 37.76 -43.79 11.78
N ALA A 216 36.52 -43.26 11.78
CA ALA A 216 36.29 -41.83 11.51
C ALA A 216 36.17 -40.93 12.77
N ARG A 217 36.30 -41.48 13.98
CA ARG A 217 36.07 -40.76 15.25
C ARG A 217 37.34 -40.09 15.84
N SER A 218 38.17 -39.41 15.05
CA SER A 218 39.42 -38.85 15.60
C SER A 218 39.85 -37.44 15.16
N ARG A 219 39.05 -36.65 14.44
CA ARG A 219 39.41 -35.24 14.18
C ARG A 219 38.24 -34.30 14.36
N LYS A 220 38.28 -33.58 15.48
CA LYS A 220 37.45 -32.41 15.80
C LYS A 220 38.44 -31.26 15.96
N GLU A 221 38.50 -30.36 14.99
CA GLU A 221 39.23 -29.10 15.09
C GLU A 221 38.24 -27.96 15.34
N GLU A 222 38.59 -27.12 16.31
CA GLU A 222 37.80 -26.01 16.82
C GLU A 222 38.06 -24.74 16.00
N ILE A 223 37.01 -24.13 15.47
CA ILE A 223 37.06 -22.80 14.83
C ILE A 223 36.35 -21.80 15.76
N PRO A 224 36.99 -20.68 16.14
CA PRO A 224 36.39 -19.70 17.03
C PRO A 224 35.38 -18.82 16.27
N PRO A 225 34.18 -18.54 16.84
CA PRO A 225 33.20 -17.67 16.20
C PRO A 225 33.49 -16.19 16.50
N ILE A 226 33.67 -15.40 15.45
CA ILE A 226 33.66 -13.93 15.50
C ILE A 226 32.20 -13.48 15.72
N LEU A 227 31.95 -12.79 16.83
CA LEU A 227 30.62 -12.37 17.27
C LEU A 227 30.23 -10.97 16.76
N PRO A 228 29.14 -10.82 15.99
CA PRO A 228 28.35 -9.59 16.00
C PRO A 228 27.53 -9.51 17.30
N SER A 229 27.24 -8.30 17.78
CA SER A 229 26.61 -8.05 19.09
C SER A 229 25.45 -9.02 19.40
N GLN A 230 25.57 -9.78 20.50
CA GLN A 230 24.61 -10.84 20.86
C GLN A 230 23.17 -10.32 20.96
N ARG A 231 22.97 -9.03 21.30
CA ARG A 231 21.65 -8.40 21.37
C ARG A 231 20.98 -8.25 20.00
N PHE A 232 21.73 -7.86 18.96
CA PHE A 232 21.17 -7.76 17.62
C PHE A 232 20.83 -9.15 17.07
N ARG A 233 21.73 -10.13 17.28
CA ARG A 233 21.51 -11.51 16.87
C ARG A 233 20.32 -12.15 17.57
N ALA A 234 20.16 -11.97 18.88
CA ALA A 234 19.01 -12.51 19.61
C ALA A 234 17.67 -11.89 19.13
N LYS A 235 17.67 -10.59 18.80
CA LYS A 235 16.48 -9.92 18.28
C LYS A 235 16.16 -10.34 16.85
N LEU A 236 17.17 -10.50 15.99
CA LEU A 236 16.99 -11.03 14.63
C LEU A 236 16.55 -12.49 14.64
N MET A 237 17.12 -13.32 15.52
CA MET A 237 16.76 -14.73 15.67
C MET A 237 15.32 -14.91 16.18
N SER A 238 14.84 -14.01 17.05
CA SER A 238 13.43 -14.08 17.50
C SER A 238 12.44 -13.65 16.40
N ILE A 239 12.84 -12.70 15.56
CA ILE A 239 12.08 -12.30 14.37
C ILE A 239 12.09 -13.43 13.33
N HIS A 240 13.25 -14.03 13.07
CA HIS A 240 13.42 -15.12 12.11
C HIS A 240 12.63 -16.37 12.53
N LYS A 241 12.78 -16.80 13.78
CA LYS A 241 12.01 -17.93 14.34
C LYS A 241 10.50 -17.70 14.29
N TYR A 242 10.04 -16.45 14.48
CA TYR A 242 8.62 -16.11 14.35
C TYR A 242 8.11 -16.29 12.91
N PHE A 243 8.93 -15.94 11.91
CA PHE A 243 8.61 -16.14 10.50
C PHE A 243 8.69 -17.61 10.08
N ASP A 244 9.66 -18.38 10.59
CA ASP A 244 9.76 -19.82 10.35
C ASP A 244 8.56 -20.58 10.93
N ASP A 245 8.11 -20.24 12.15
CA ASP A 245 6.95 -20.90 12.76
C ASP A 245 5.62 -20.55 12.04
N HIS A 246 5.63 -19.55 11.14
CA HIS A 246 4.45 -19.03 10.45
C HIS A 246 4.74 -18.73 8.98
N GLU A 247 5.28 -19.70 8.24
CA GLU A 247 5.68 -19.56 6.82
C GLU A 247 4.57 -18.98 5.90
N TRP A 248 3.29 -19.15 6.27
CA TRP A 248 2.15 -18.61 5.53
C TRP A 248 1.92 -17.11 5.73
N ILE A 249 2.43 -16.49 6.82
CA ILE A 249 2.21 -15.07 7.11
C ILE A 249 2.92 -14.19 6.08
N PRO A 250 4.23 -14.33 5.78
CA PRO A 250 4.87 -13.57 4.70
C PRO A 250 4.19 -13.78 3.34
N LEU A 251 3.80 -15.02 3.04
CA LEU A 251 3.21 -15.39 1.75
C LEU A 251 1.86 -14.72 1.48
N ILE A 252 1.09 -14.42 2.53
CA ILE A 252 -0.23 -13.78 2.43
C ILE A 252 -0.15 -12.26 2.68
N VAL A 253 0.65 -11.84 3.67
CA VAL A 253 0.72 -10.43 4.08
C VAL A 253 1.47 -9.59 3.06
N MET A 254 2.56 -10.11 2.48
CA MET A 254 3.37 -9.32 1.55
C MET A 254 2.62 -8.96 0.26
N PRO A 255 1.91 -9.90 -0.40
CA PRO A 255 1.15 -9.55 -1.60
C PRO A 255 -0.05 -8.64 -1.32
N VAL A 256 -0.69 -8.79 -0.17
CA VAL A 256 -1.76 -7.86 0.28
C VAL A 256 -1.18 -6.46 0.50
N ALA A 257 -0.04 -6.36 1.18
CA ALA A 257 0.64 -5.08 1.38
C ALA A 257 0.99 -4.44 0.03
N VAL A 258 1.61 -5.20 -0.89
CA VAL A 258 1.95 -4.71 -2.24
C VAL A 258 0.71 -4.24 -2.99
N THR A 259 -0.37 -5.02 -3.01
CA THR A 259 -1.61 -4.66 -3.73
C THR A 259 -2.22 -3.38 -3.22
N VAL A 260 -2.28 -3.21 -1.90
CA VAL A 260 -2.93 -2.06 -1.31
C VAL A 260 -2.04 -0.82 -1.40
N HIS A 261 -0.72 -0.98 -1.38
CA HIS A 261 0.22 0.14 -1.42
C HIS A 261 0.64 0.52 -2.84
N ALA A 262 0.52 -0.36 -3.83
CA ALA A 262 0.90 -0.08 -5.21
C ALA A 262 0.15 1.12 -5.82
N PRO A 263 -1.18 1.28 -5.66
CA PRO A 263 -1.89 2.48 -6.14
C PRO A 263 -1.40 3.77 -5.48
N LEU A 264 -1.06 3.71 -4.18
CA LEU A 264 -0.50 4.84 -3.43
C LEU A 264 0.89 5.20 -3.96
N VAL A 265 1.79 4.23 -4.07
CA VAL A 265 3.15 4.42 -4.62
C VAL A 265 3.06 4.96 -6.05
N TYR A 266 2.19 4.39 -6.88
CA TYR A 266 1.95 4.87 -8.24
C TYR A 266 1.49 6.34 -8.24
N SER A 267 0.52 6.70 -7.39
CA SER A 267 0.00 8.08 -7.33
C SER A 267 1.09 9.07 -6.88
N VAL A 268 1.95 8.68 -5.93
CA VAL A 268 3.11 9.47 -5.50
C VAL A 268 4.08 9.64 -6.66
N VAL A 269 4.54 8.56 -7.27
CA VAL A 269 5.49 8.60 -8.40
C VAL A 269 4.92 9.40 -9.57
N SER A 270 3.64 9.20 -9.92
CA SER A 270 2.96 9.94 -10.98
C SER A 270 2.88 11.44 -10.68
N THR A 271 2.61 11.83 -9.42
CA THR A 271 2.60 13.23 -8.99
C THR A 271 3.98 13.86 -9.18
N GLU A 272 5.04 13.17 -8.75
CA GLU A 272 6.40 13.67 -8.84
C GLU A 272 6.91 13.78 -10.26
N LEU A 273 6.62 12.78 -11.09
CA LEU A 273 6.94 12.85 -12.51
C LEU A 273 6.15 13.97 -13.20
N THR A 274 4.90 14.19 -12.81
CA THR A 274 4.10 15.32 -13.29
C THR A 274 4.75 16.65 -12.92
N ILE A 275 5.18 16.84 -11.67
CA ILE A 275 5.92 18.05 -11.25
C ILE A 275 7.22 18.17 -12.06
N HIS A 276 8.01 17.09 -12.13
CA HIS A 276 9.31 17.06 -12.82
C HIS A 276 9.23 17.45 -14.29
N ILE A 277 8.24 16.93 -15.02
CA ILE A 277 8.07 17.19 -16.45
C ILE A 277 7.62 18.64 -16.70
N ASN A 278 6.87 19.22 -15.77
CA ASN A 278 6.37 20.58 -15.88
C ASN A 278 7.31 21.63 -15.25
N LYS A 279 8.53 21.26 -14.80
CA LYS A 279 9.48 22.17 -14.13
C LYS A 279 9.83 23.43 -14.90
N ASN A 280 9.90 23.34 -16.23
CA ASN A 280 10.21 24.48 -17.10
C ASN A 280 8.98 25.37 -17.38
N HIS A 281 7.80 24.97 -16.89
CA HIS A 281 6.51 25.64 -17.12
C HIS A 281 5.93 26.20 -15.83
N VAL A 282 6.68 26.16 -14.73
CA VAL A 282 6.28 26.65 -13.41
C VAL A 282 7.28 27.70 -12.94
N THR A 283 6.86 28.55 -12.00
CA THR A 283 7.73 29.58 -11.45
C THR A 283 8.93 28.96 -10.72
N ALA A 284 10.04 29.70 -10.59
CA ALA A 284 11.25 29.20 -9.91
C ALA A 284 10.95 28.71 -8.48
N SER A 285 10.04 29.38 -7.76
CA SER A 285 9.57 28.95 -6.43
C SER A 285 8.74 27.66 -6.43
N GLU A 286 8.01 27.40 -7.52
CA GLU A 286 7.22 26.17 -7.69
C GLU A 286 8.10 24.98 -8.12
N ASN A 287 9.26 25.25 -8.71
CA ASN A 287 10.20 24.23 -9.17
C ASN A 287 10.87 23.46 -8.00
N ASP A 288 10.87 24.08 -6.82
CA ASP A 288 11.34 23.52 -5.55
C ASP A 288 10.24 22.79 -4.77
N TRP A 289 9.01 22.70 -5.31
CA TRP A 289 7.92 21.98 -4.67
C TRP A 289 8.20 20.48 -4.65
N THR A 290 8.77 20.02 -3.54
CA THR A 290 8.85 18.61 -3.12
C THR A 290 7.74 18.24 -2.13
N TYR A 291 6.74 19.12 -2.01
CA TYR A 291 5.68 19.03 -1.00
C TYR A 291 4.87 17.72 -1.10
N GLY A 292 4.66 17.23 -2.32
CA GLY A 292 4.03 15.93 -2.59
C GLY A 292 4.85 14.77 -2.01
N GLN A 293 6.14 14.71 -2.32
CA GLN A 293 7.11 13.74 -1.80
C GLN A 293 7.10 13.66 -0.27
N THR A 294 7.30 14.78 0.42
CA THR A 294 7.47 14.74 1.89
C THR A 294 6.15 14.43 2.60
N LEU A 295 5.06 15.07 2.19
CA LEU A 295 3.77 14.85 2.84
C LEU A 295 3.21 13.47 2.50
N ALA A 296 3.28 13.02 1.25
CA ALA A 296 2.78 11.70 0.87
C ALA A 296 3.67 10.57 1.41
N LEU A 297 5.00 10.73 1.41
CA LEU A 297 5.90 9.78 2.07
C LEU A 297 5.63 9.76 3.58
N PHE A 298 5.44 10.91 4.21
CA PHE A 298 5.13 10.98 5.63
C PHE A 298 3.78 10.32 5.94
N SER A 299 2.73 10.61 5.19
CA SER A 299 1.41 9.98 5.33
C SER A 299 1.48 8.47 5.09
N ALA A 300 2.22 8.02 4.07
CA ALA A 300 2.42 6.61 3.78
C ALA A 300 3.22 5.89 4.88
N LEU A 301 4.34 6.47 5.33
CA LEU A 301 5.18 5.94 6.40
C LEU A 301 4.41 5.88 7.72
N VAL A 302 3.63 6.91 8.02
CA VAL A 302 2.71 6.93 9.17
C VAL A 302 1.71 5.79 9.06
N ALA A 303 1.05 5.61 7.91
CA ALA A 303 0.07 4.54 7.72
C ALA A 303 0.71 3.14 7.88
N ILE A 304 1.91 2.94 7.33
CA ILE A 304 2.68 1.68 7.47
C ILE A 304 3.10 1.47 8.92
N TYR A 305 3.58 2.50 9.60
CA TYR A 305 3.97 2.41 11.01
C TYR A 305 2.78 2.04 11.89
N LEU A 306 1.65 2.73 11.71
CA LEU A 306 0.40 2.44 12.41
C LEU A 306 -0.06 1.00 12.17
N TYR A 307 0.09 0.53 10.93
CA TYR A 307 -0.20 -0.84 10.54
C TYR A 307 0.65 -1.86 11.29
N MET A 308 1.96 -1.67 11.27
CA MET A 308 2.90 -2.57 11.94
C MET A 308 2.69 -2.60 13.45
N ASP A 309 2.50 -1.43 14.08
CA ASP A 309 2.25 -1.33 15.52
C ASP A 309 1.00 -2.12 15.94
N ASP A 310 -0.13 -1.94 15.23
CA ASP A 310 -1.36 -2.66 15.55
C ASP A 310 -1.27 -4.17 15.30
N PHE A 311 -0.56 -4.57 14.22
CA PHE A 311 -0.30 -5.97 13.92
C PHE A 311 0.48 -6.64 15.05
N PHE A 312 1.62 -6.07 15.47
CA PHE A 312 2.44 -6.62 16.55
C PHE A 312 1.69 -6.65 17.89
N HIS A 313 0.87 -5.63 18.17
CA HIS A 313 0.02 -5.64 19.36
C HIS A 313 -1.02 -6.76 19.34
N ALA A 314 -1.65 -7.02 18.20
CA ALA A 314 -2.62 -8.11 18.05
C ALA A 314 -1.96 -9.49 18.24
N VAL A 315 -0.78 -9.69 17.65
CA VAL A 315 0.02 -10.91 17.81
C VAL A 315 0.40 -11.14 19.27
N LYS A 316 0.91 -10.11 19.96
CA LYS A 316 1.30 -10.20 21.37
C LYS A 316 0.12 -10.56 22.26
N LYS A 317 -1.05 -9.95 22.05
CA LYS A 317 -2.28 -10.22 22.82
C LYS A 317 -2.72 -11.68 22.67
N ARG A 318 -2.69 -12.23 21.45
CA ARG A 318 -3.09 -13.61 21.16
C ARG A 318 -2.15 -14.64 21.83
N LYS A 319 -0.86 -14.32 21.93
CA LYS A 319 0.12 -15.15 22.65
C LYS A 319 -0.18 -15.16 24.16
N SER A 320 -0.43 -14.00 24.75
CA SER A 320 -0.76 -13.89 26.18
C SER A 320 -2.09 -14.56 26.56
N SER A 321 -3.06 -14.66 25.64
CA SER A 321 -4.31 -15.38 25.92
C SER A 321 -4.14 -16.90 25.89
N LYS A 322 -3.33 -17.45 24.96
CA LYS A 322 -3.04 -18.90 24.93
C LYS A 322 -2.32 -19.36 26.21
N LEU A 323 -1.35 -18.58 26.68
CA LEU A 323 -0.60 -18.86 27.92
C LEU A 323 -1.44 -18.82 29.21
N ARG A 324 -2.68 -18.29 29.18
CA ARG A 324 -3.59 -18.32 30.35
C ARG A 324 -4.57 -19.49 30.33
N THR A 325 -4.70 -20.16 29.18
CA THR A 325 -5.61 -21.30 29.01
C THR A 325 -4.88 -22.64 29.08
N GLU A 326 -3.55 -22.62 29.12
CA GLU A 326 -2.64 -23.72 29.42
C GLU A 326 -2.22 -23.63 30.89
#